data_AF-A0A536ZUX1-F1
#
_entry.id   AF-A0A536ZUX1-F1
#
_cell.length_a   1.000
_cell.length_b   1.000
_cell.length_c   1.000
_cell.angle_alpha   90.00
_cell.angle_beta   90.00
_cell.angle_gamma   90.00
#
_symmetry.space_group_name_H-M   'P 1'
#
loop_
_entity.id
_entity.type
_entity.pdbx_description
1 polymer ?
#
loop_
_entity_poly.entity_id
_entity_poly.type
_entity_poly.pdbx_seq_one_letter_code
_entity_poly.pdbx_strand_id
1 'polypeptide(L)'
;WKDAGGSFTGGVREGHAPPGARPIATLQSPPLYDAVRDINKLSNNVMARQLFLTLATTAHAPPATTARAAEAVRHWLAKRRLGFPELVMENGSGLSRRERIAAQSMARLLLAADASKVRGDFVSSLAVAATDGTVRKRFADDDVADQALLKTGSLEGVRALAGYVLAPGDRRYVVVCFVNHRNASRAQRAIDLLVQWV
;
A
#
# COMPACT_ATOMS: atom_id res chain seq x y z
N TRP A 1 19.96 11.85 23.11
CA TRP A 1 21.39 11.95 23.48
C TRP A 1 21.60 12.98 24.57
N LYS A 2 21.30 14.27 24.34
CA LYS A 2 21.35 15.30 25.39
C LYS A 2 20.49 14.97 26.60
N ASP A 3 19.25 14.52 26.38
CA ASP A 3 18.32 14.13 27.45
C ASP A 3 18.81 12.91 28.26
N ALA A 4 19.77 12.15 27.72
CA ALA A 4 20.43 11.04 28.41
C ALA A 4 21.78 11.45 29.05
N GLY A 5 22.05 12.75 29.16
CA GLY A 5 23.30 13.29 29.73
C GLY A 5 24.48 13.38 28.75
N GLY A 6 24.28 13.03 27.48
CA GLY A 6 25.33 13.06 26.47
C GLY A 6 25.63 14.46 25.91
N SER A 7 26.88 14.75 25.60
CA SER A 7 27.32 16.00 24.96
C SER A 7 28.04 15.73 23.63
N PHE A 8 28.03 16.72 22.73
CA PHE A 8 28.85 16.77 21.51
C PHE A 8 29.51 18.15 21.43
N THR A 9 30.79 18.19 21.12
CA THR A 9 31.58 19.44 21.03
C THR A 9 31.81 19.90 19.59
N GLY A 10 31.41 19.11 18.59
CA GLY A 10 31.54 19.41 17.16
C GLY A 10 30.22 19.77 16.47
N GLY A 11 30.28 19.99 15.15
CA GLY A 11 29.11 20.25 14.30
C GLY A 11 28.49 18.98 13.72
N VAL A 12 27.18 19.03 13.42
CA VAL A 12 26.45 17.95 12.74
C VAL A 12 26.55 18.16 11.23
N ARG A 13 26.88 17.09 10.49
CA ARG A 13 26.94 17.07 9.02
C ARG A 13 26.45 15.74 8.48
N GLU A 14 25.95 15.75 7.24
CA GLU A 14 25.68 14.51 6.51
C GLU A 14 26.98 13.80 6.12
N GLY A 15 26.94 12.46 6.09
CA GLY A 15 28.08 11.64 5.71
C GLY A 15 27.85 10.15 5.94
N HIS A 16 28.74 9.34 5.38
CA HIS A 16 28.78 7.90 5.64
C HIS A 16 29.61 7.58 6.87
N ALA A 17 29.18 6.57 7.64
CA ALA A 17 30.01 6.01 8.69
C ALA A 17 31.31 5.44 8.09
N PRO A 18 32.49 5.69 8.68
CA PRO A 18 33.75 5.13 8.19
C PRO A 18 33.74 3.59 8.18
N PRO A 19 34.45 2.94 7.26
CA PRO A 19 34.65 1.50 7.30
C PRO A 19 35.20 1.05 8.67
N GLY A 20 34.62 -0.02 9.22
CA GLY A 20 35.04 -0.57 10.53
C GLY A 20 34.47 0.16 11.75
N ALA A 21 33.66 1.21 11.58
CA ALA A 21 32.93 1.82 12.68
C ALA A 21 32.02 0.80 13.39
N ARG A 22 32.11 0.72 14.72
CA ARG A 22 31.24 -0.14 15.53
C ARG A 22 29.96 0.59 15.91
N PRO A 23 28.77 0.00 15.76
CA PRO A 23 27.53 0.63 16.16
C PRO A 23 27.50 0.82 17.69
N ILE A 24 27.14 2.03 18.13
CA ILE A 24 26.97 2.35 19.56
C ILE A 24 25.59 1.87 20.05
N ALA A 25 24.60 1.88 19.17
CA ALA A 25 23.27 1.35 19.41
C ALA A 25 22.68 0.81 18.11
N THR A 26 21.83 -0.20 18.21
CA THR A 26 21.02 -0.72 17.10
C THR A 26 19.57 -0.68 17.52
N LEU A 27 18.73 -0.05 16.70
CA LEU A 27 17.29 -0.03 16.89
C LEU A 27 16.64 -0.88 15.80
N GLN A 28 15.84 -1.86 16.21
CA GLN A 28 15.03 -2.65 15.29
C GLN A 28 13.68 -1.95 15.08
N SER A 29 13.18 -1.96 13.85
CA SER A 29 11.84 -1.46 13.56
C SER A 29 10.77 -2.43 14.09
N PRO A 30 9.50 -1.99 14.18
CA PRO A 30 8.37 -2.90 14.20
C PRO A 30 8.43 -3.90 13.03
N PRO A 31 7.75 -5.06 13.14
CA PRO A 31 7.67 -6.03 12.07
C PRO A 31 6.99 -5.44 10.82
N LEU A 32 7.29 -6.00 9.66
CA LEU A 32 6.78 -5.52 8.36
C LEU A 32 5.24 -5.44 8.32
N TYR A 33 4.55 -6.37 8.98
CA TYR A 33 3.10 -6.38 9.07
C TYR A 33 2.54 -5.08 9.66
N ASP A 34 3.13 -4.56 10.74
CA ASP A 34 2.69 -3.32 11.38
C ASP A 34 2.90 -2.13 10.44
N ALA A 35 4.05 -2.09 9.75
CA ALA A 35 4.33 -1.05 8.77
C ALA A 35 3.32 -1.08 7.60
N VAL A 36 2.97 -2.27 7.09
CA VAL A 36 1.98 -2.43 6.01
C VAL A 36 0.58 -2.05 6.48
N ARG A 37 0.21 -2.40 7.72
CA ARG A 37 -1.04 -1.96 8.35
C ARG A 37 -1.13 -0.44 8.39
N ASP A 38 -0.11 0.25 8.89
CA ASP A 38 -0.08 1.71 8.94
C ASP A 38 -0.11 2.34 7.53
N ILE A 39 0.65 1.78 6.58
CA ILE A 39 0.61 2.20 5.17
C ILE A 39 -0.82 2.16 4.64
N ASN A 40 -1.53 1.04 4.82
CA ASN A 40 -2.84 0.83 4.21
C ASN A 40 -3.95 1.59 4.95
N LYS A 41 -4.00 1.54 6.28
CA LYS A 41 -5.01 2.21 7.10
C LYS A 41 -4.92 3.74 7.00
N LEU A 42 -3.70 4.29 7.04
CA LEU A 42 -3.46 5.73 6.98
C LEU A 42 -3.26 6.24 5.54
N SER A 43 -3.10 5.34 4.56
CA SER A 43 -2.72 5.68 3.18
C SER A 43 -1.42 6.52 3.13
N ASN A 44 -0.41 6.15 3.92
CA ASN A 44 0.80 6.94 4.10
C ASN A 44 1.76 6.80 2.91
N ASN A 45 1.86 7.87 2.10
CA ASN A 45 2.68 7.87 0.88
C ASN A 45 4.18 7.74 1.13
N VAL A 46 4.68 8.34 2.21
CA VAL A 46 6.12 8.31 2.53
C VAL A 46 6.51 6.89 2.91
N MET A 47 5.74 6.25 3.78
CA MET A 47 5.97 4.86 4.18
C MET A 47 5.87 3.90 3.00
N ALA A 48 4.85 4.08 2.13
CA ALA A 48 4.70 3.27 0.92
C ALA A 48 5.92 3.39 -0.01
N ARG A 49 6.43 4.62 -0.22
CA ARG A 49 7.63 4.86 -1.02
C ARG A 49 8.87 4.24 -0.40
N GLN A 50 9.05 4.30 0.92
CA GLN A 50 10.18 3.67 1.60
C GLN A 50 10.12 2.15 1.49
N LEU A 51 8.95 1.55 1.70
CA LEU A 51 8.76 0.11 1.50
C LEU A 51 9.07 -0.30 0.05
N PHE A 52 8.60 0.49 -0.92
CA PHE A 52 8.89 0.26 -2.34
C PHE A 52 10.40 0.33 -2.62
N LEU A 53 11.11 1.36 -2.14
CA LEU A 53 12.57 1.48 -2.30
C LEU A 53 13.32 0.32 -1.64
N THR A 54 12.87 -0.16 -0.49
CA THR A 54 13.43 -1.36 0.18
C THR A 54 13.33 -2.60 -0.71
N LEU A 55 12.33 -2.73 -1.59
CA LEU A 55 12.27 -3.86 -2.52
C LEU A 55 13.47 -3.90 -3.47
N ALA A 56 14.04 -2.75 -3.83
CA ALA A 56 15.26 -2.70 -4.65
C ALA A 56 16.45 -3.39 -3.99
N THR A 57 16.52 -3.39 -2.65
CA THR A 57 17.64 -3.98 -1.91
C THR A 57 17.52 -5.49 -1.74
N THR A 58 16.36 -6.07 -2.06
CA THR A 58 16.15 -7.52 -2.00
C THR A 58 16.85 -8.27 -3.13
N ALA A 59 17.13 -7.58 -4.25
CA ALA A 59 17.76 -8.15 -5.44
C ALA A 59 19.09 -7.49 -5.81
N HIS A 60 19.36 -6.28 -5.28
CA HIS A 60 20.55 -5.51 -5.64
C HIS A 60 21.22 -4.90 -4.40
N ALA A 61 22.54 -4.74 -4.44
CA ALA A 61 23.23 -3.93 -3.46
C ALA A 61 22.79 -2.44 -3.56
N PRO A 62 22.91 -1.66 -2.47
CA PRO A 62 22.67 -0.22 -2.50
C PRO A 62 23.47 0.48 -3.63
N PRO A 63 22.96 1.61 -4.16
CA PRO A 63 21.79 2.36 -3.70
C PRO A 63 20.46 1.77 -4.20
N ALA A 64 19.40 1.98 -3.41
CA ALA A 64 18.04 1.71 -3.81
C ALA A 64 17.55 2.78 -4.80
N THR A 65 16.93 2.35 -5.91
CA THR A 65 16.30 3.25 -6.88
C THR A 65 14.88 2.78 -7.20
N THR A 66 14.02 3.69 -7.61
CA THR A 66 12.64 3.35 -8.00
C THR A 66 12.59 2.41 -9.20
N ALA A 67 13.55 2.52 -10.13
CA ALA A 67 13.67 1.61 -11.28
C ALA A 67 13.96 0.16 -10.83
N ARG A 68 14.92 -0.03 -9.92
CA ARG A 68 15.25 -1.35 -9.34
C ARG A 68 14.12 -1.91 -8.48
N ALA A 69 13.42 -1.05 -7.73
CA ALA A 69 12.23 -1.45 -6.98
C ALA A 69 11.10 -1.93 -7.91
N ALA A 70 10.84 -1.21 -9.01
CA ALA A 70 9.85 -1.60 -10.00
C ALA A 70 10.23 -2.92 -10.69
N GLU A 71 11.52 -3.13 -10.96
CA GLU A 71 12.04 -4.40 -11.50
C GLU A 71 11.83 -5.56 -10.53
N ALA A 72 12.12 -5.37 -9.23
CA ALA A 72 11.88 -6.38 -8.21
C ALA A 72 10.40 -6.81 -8.16
N VAL A 73 9.47 -5.85 -8.25
CA VAL A 73 8.03 -6.14 -8.32
C VAL A 73 7.67 -6.88 -9.60
N ARG A 74 8.18 -6.46 -10.76
CA ARG A 74 7.93 -7.16 -12.05
C ARG A 74 8.44 -8.60 -12.02
N HIS A 75 9.62 -8.83 -11.46
CA HIS A 75 10.17 -10.18 -11.31
C HIS A 75 9.31 -11.05 -10.38
N TRP A 76 8.84 -10.47 -9.26
CA TRP A 76 7.93 -11.16 -8.35
C TRP A 76 6.60 -11.53 -9.01
N LEU A 77 6.02 -10.62 -9.81
CA LEU A 77 4.80 -10.88 -10.59
C LEU A 77 5.02 -11.99 -11.64
N ALA A 78 6.13 -11.94 -12.37
CA ALA A 78 6.49 -12.94 -13.38
C ALA A 78 6.63 -14.35 -12.76
N LYS A 79 7.31 -14.47 -11.60
CA LYS A 79 7.41 -15.73 -10.85
C LYS A 79 6.06 -16.31 -10.47
N ARG A 80 5.06 -15.46 -10.27
CA ARG A 80 3.67 -15.84 -9.95
C ARG A 80 2.78 -16.01 -11.17
N ARG A 81 3.33 -15.89 -12.39
CA ARG A 81 2.59 -15.94 -13.66
C ARG A 81 1.48 -14.88 -13.73
N LEU A 82 1.71 -13.74 -13.08
CA LEU A 82 0.85 -12.56 -13.12
C LEU A 82 1.38 -11.59 -14.18
N GLY A 83 1.00 -11.81 -15.44
CA GLY A 83 1.37 -10.93 -16.54
C GLY A 83 0.52 -9.65 -16.55
N PHE A 84 1.12 -8.53 -16.15
CA PHE A 84 0.52 -7.18 -16.12
C PHE A 84 1.31 -6.23 -17.05
N PRO A 85 1.22 -6.39 -18.38
CA PRO A 85 2.03 -5.61 -19.33
C PRO A 85 1.75 -4.10 -19.27
N GLU A 86 0.57 -3.70 -18.79
CA GLU A 86 0.16 -2.31 -18.63
C GLU A 86 0.63 -1.67 -17.31
N LEU A 87 1.28 -2.43 -16.43
CA LEU A 87 1.70 -1.96 -15.11
C LEU A 87 2.84 -0.94 -15.23
N VAL A 88 2.57 0.28 -14.77
CA VAL A 88 3.57 1.34 -14.62
C VAL A 88 3.65 1.72 -13.14
N MET A 89 4.84 1.56 -12.54
CA MET A 89 5.14 1.91 -11.14
C MET A 89 6.31 2.89 -11.12
N GLU A 90 6.14 4.02 -10.44
CA GLU A 90 7.16 5.07 -10.40
C GLU A 90 7.64 5.40 -8.99
N ASN A 91 6.74 5.38 -8.01
CA ASN A 91 7.08 5.77 -6.65
C ASN A 91 6.51 4.82 -5.58
N GLY A 92 5.62 3.91 -5.96
CA GLY A 92 5.07 2.88 -5.08
C GLY A 92 3.92 3.36 -4.18
N SER A 93 3.58 4.65 -4.20
CA SER A 93 2.51 5.22 -3.37
C SER A 93 1.22 5.54 -4.14
N GLY A 94 1.25 5.54 -5.47
CA GLY A 94 0.09 5.95 -6.28
C GLY A 94 -0.03 7.46 -6.49
N LEU A 95 0.96 8.26 -6.06
CA LEU A 95 0.93 9.72 -6.22
C LEU A 95 1.30 10.17 -7.65
N SER A 96 1.92 9.30 -8.45
CA SER A 96 2.31 9.70 -9.79
C SER A 96 1.11 9.63 -10.74
N ARG A 97 0.90 10.71 -11.52
CA ARG A 97 -0.07 10.72 -12.62
C ARG A 97 0.31 9.81 -13.79
N ARG A 98 1.50 9.17 -13.79
CA ARG A 98 1.92 8.20 -14.79
C ARG A 98 1.71 6.74 -14.37
N GLU A 99 1.42 6.46 -13.09
CA GLU A 99 1.21 5.10 -12.61
C GLU A 99 -0.07 4.49 -13.21
N ARG A 100 -0.01 3.22 -13.62
CA ARG A 100 -1.09 2.53 -14.34
C ARG A 100 -1.18 1.08 -13.89
N ILE A 101 -2.40 0.58 -13.78
CA ILE A 101 -2.73 -0.84 -13.65
C ILE A 101 -4.17 -1.04 -14.15
N ALA A 102 -4.46 -2.14 -14.84
CA ALA A 102 -5.83 -2.46 -15.22
C ALA A 102 -6.64 -2.94 -14.00
N ALA A 103 -7.95 -2.67 -13.99
CA ALA A 103 -8.84 -3.16 -12.92
C ALA A 103 -8.79 -4.70 -12.82
N GLN A 104 -8.74 -5.39 -13.96
CA GLN A 104 -8.60 -6.84 -14.03
C GLN A 104 -7.28 -7.34 -13.40
N SER A 105 -6.17 -6.65 -13.65
CA SER A 105 -4.86 -7.00 -13.08
C SER A 105 -4.83 -6.78 -11.58
N MET A 106 -5.42 -5.68 -11.10
CA MET A 106 -5.61 -5.45 -9.66
C MET A 106 -6.48 -6.55 -9.03
N ALA A 107 -7.58 -6.94 -9.67
CA ALA A 107 -8.44 -8.02 -9.17
C ALA A 107 -7.68 -9.36 -9.09
N ARG A 108 -6.89 -9.69 -10.12
CA ARG A 108 -6.01 -10.87 -10.11
C ARG A 108 -4.96 -10.83 -9.01
N LEU A 109 -4.40 -9.65 -8.72
CA LEU A 109 -3.44 -9.47 -7.63
C LEU A 109 -4.11 -9.70 -6.26
N LEU A 110 -5.32 -9.17 -6.06
CA LEU A 110 -6.09 -9.40 -4.83
C LEU A 110 -6.46 -10.87 -4.66
N LEU A 111 -6.95 -11.54 -5.70
CA LEU A 111 -7.19 -12.99 -5.66
C LEU A 111 -5.93 -13.80 -5.31
N ALA A 112 -4.77 -13.42 -5.86
CA ALA A 112 -3.50 -14.06 -5.53
C ALA A 112 -3.04 -13.79 -4.10
N ALA A 113 -3.33 -12.61 -3.55
CA ALA A 113 -3.04 -12.25 -2.16
C ALA A 113 -3.93 -13.04 -1.19
N ASP A 114 -5.22 -13.20 -1.51
CA ASP A 114 -6.16 -13.99 -0.72
C ASP A 114 -5.79 -15.49 -0.69
N ALA A 115 -5.27 -16.03 -1.80
CA ALA A 115 -4.77 -17.41 -1.85
C ALA A 115 -3.38 -17.62 -1.19
N SER A 116 -2.77 -16.58 -0.61
CA SER A 116 -1.39 -16.62 -0.12
C SER A 116 -1.27 -16.88 1.38
N LYS A 117 -0.07 -17.29 1.83
CA LYS A 117 0.25 -17.46 3.26
C LYS A 117 0.14 -16.16 4.07
N VAL A 118 0.22 -15.01 3.42
CA VAL A 118 0.11 -13.69 4.06
C VAL A 118 -1.30 -13.11 3.98
N ARG A 119 -2.31 -13.92 3.60
CA ARG A 119 -3.71 -13.48 3.50
C ARG A 119 -4.16 -12.74 4.76
N GLY A 120 -3.99 -13.34 5.94
CA GLY A 120 -4.49 -12.78 7.20
C GLY A 120 -3.95 -11.36 7.44
N ASP A 121 -2.63 -11.24 7.37
CA ASP A 121 -1.90 -9.97 7.54
C ASP A 121 -2.27 -8.92 6.48
N PHE A 122 -2.41 -9.34 5.21
CA PHE A 122 -2.77 -8.42 4.14
C PHE A 122 -4.22 -7.93 4.29
N VAL A 123 -5.15 -8.84 4.53
CA VAL A 123 -6.58 -8.52 4.66
C VAL A 123 -6.83 -7.62 5.88
N SER A 124 -6.19 -7.89 7.02
CA SER A 124 -6.32 -7.05 8.23
C SER A 124 -5.69 -5.66 8.08
N SER A 125 -4.75 -5.49 7.15
CA SER A 125 -4.13 -4.19 6.86
C SER A 125 -5.06 -3.22 6.12
N LEU A 126 -6.07 -3.71 5.39
CA LEU A 126 -7.00 -2.88 4.61
C LEU A 126 -7.98 -2.15 5.52
N ALA A 127 -8.45 -0.96 5.12
CA ALA A 127 -9.40 -0.18 5.92
C ALA A 127 -10.79 -0.84 5.93
N VAL A 128 -11.41 -0.91 7.09
CA VAL A 128 -12.75 -1.47 7.29
C VAL A 128 -13.78 -0.36 7.06
N ALA A 129 -14.71 -0.58 6.14
CA ALA A 129 -15.83 0.33 5.89
C ALA A 129 -16.57 0.68 7.19
N ALA A 130 -16.96 1.94 7.36
CA ALA A 130 -17.63 2.51 8.54
C ALA A 130 -16.86 2.48 9.88
N THR A 131 -15.75 1.75 9.98
CA THR A 131 -15.04 1.52 11.25
C THR A 131 -13.70 2.23 11.33
N ASP A 132 -12.86 2.18 10.28
CA ASP A 132 -11.53 2.80 10.33
C ASP A 132 -10.98 3.35 9.00
N GLY A 133 -9.86 4.06 9.11
CA GLY A 133 -9.14 4.65 7.98
C GLY A 133 -9.98 5.62 7.14
N THR A 134 -9.66 5.67 5.84
CA THR A 134 -10.29 6.58 4.86
C THR A 134 -11.76 6.30 4.54
N VAL A 135 -12.32 5.20 5.05
CA VAL A 135 -13.73 4.80 4.85
C VAL A 135 -14.55 4.88 6.13
N ARG A 136 -13.99 5.36 7.24
CA ARG A 136 -14.67 5.48 8.54
C ARG A 136 -16.00 6.24 8.50
N LYS A 137 -16.11 7.29 7.67
CA LYS A 137 -17.37 8.06 7.53
C LYS A 137 -18.25 7.59 6.37
N ARG A 138 -17.84 6.56 5.63
CA ARG A 138 -18.58 5.98 4.50
C ARG A 138 -19.29 4.73 5.00
N PHE A 139 -20.52 4.50 4.55
CA PHE A 139 -21.34 3.32 4.88
C PHE A 139 -21.84 3.22 6.33
N ALA A 140 -21.88 4.33 7.08
CA ALA A 140 -22.32 4.34 8.48
C ALA A 140 -23.80 3.96 8.70
N ASP A 141 -24.62 4.10 7.66
CA ASP A 141 -26.08 3.87 7.70
C ASP A 141 -26.53 2.65 6.86
N ASP A 142 -25.60 1.80 6.40
CA ASP A 142 -25.88 0.72 5.45
C ASP A 142 -25.41 -0.66 5.95
N ASP A 143 -26.05 -1.74 5.49
CA ASP A 143 -25.79 -3.15 5.85
C ASP A 143 -24.37 -3.66 5.53
N VAL A 144 -23.51 -2.83 4.95
CA VAL A 144 -22.14 -3.14 4.53
C VAL A 144 -21.08 -2.67 5.55
N ALA A 145 -21.52 -1.96 6.60
CA ALA A 145 -20.66 -1.66 7.74
C ALA A 145 -20.00 -2.96 8.24
N ASP A 146 -18.68 -2.92 8.46
CA ASP A 146 -17.84 -4.08 8.84
C ASP A 146 -17.77 -5.25 7.84
N GLN A 147 -18.44 -5.17 6.69
CA GLN A 147 -18.42 -6.23 5.66
C GLN A 147 -17.50 -5.91 4.47
N ALA A 148 -16.88 -4.73 4.40
CA ALA A 148 -15.95 -4.39 3.31
C ALA A 148 -14.57 -3.97 3.82
N LEU A 149 -13.53 -4.58 3.24
CA LEU A 149 -12.12 -4.38 3.55
C LEU A 149 -11.44 -3.78 2.32
N LEU A 150 -11.18 -2.47 2.36
CA LEU A 150 -10.93 -1.68 1.17
C LEU A 150 -9.68 -0.81 1.30
N LYS A 151 -9.00 -0.61 0.17
CA LYS A 151 -8.07 0.48 -0.04
C LYS A 151 -8.70 1.51 -0.96
N THR A 152 -8.67 2.77 -0.55
CA THR A 152 -9.11 3.90 -1.37
C THR A 152 -7.94 4.58 -2.08
N GLY A 153 -8.25 5.26 -3.18
CA GLY A 153 -7.35 6.17 -3.88
C GLY A 153 -8.09 7.43 -4.31
N SER A 154 -7.50 8.59 -4.06
CA SER A 154 -8.05 9.89 -4.45
C SER A 154 -6.93 10.80 -4.93
N LEU A 155 -7.08 11.31 -6.15
CA LEU A 155 -6.33 12.44 -6.69
C LEU A 155 -7.31 13.38 -7.40
N GLU A 156 -6.84 14.55 -7.80
CA GLU A 156 -7.59 15.37 -8.75
C GLU A 156 -7.79 14.59 -10.06
N GLY A 157 -9.05 14.45 -10.46
CA GLY A 157 -9.43 13.69 -11.65
C GLY A 157 -9.42 12.16 -11.50
N VAL A 158 -9.21 11.64 -10.28
CA VAL A 158 -9.17 10.19 -10.01
C VAL A 158 -9.97 9.83 -8.77
N ARG A 159 -10.82 8.81 -8.87
CA ARG A 159 -11.36 8.07 -7.72
C ARG A 159 -11.12 6.58 -7.93
N ALA A 160 -10.65 5.92 -6.90
CA ALA A 160 -10.32 4.50 -6.95
C ALA A 160 -10.70 3.80 -5.64
N LEU A 161 -11.10 2.54 -5.78
CA LEU A 161 -11.37 1.63 -4.69
C LEU A 161 -11.01 0.21 -5.11
N ALA A 162 -10.36 -0.54 -4.23
CA ALA A 162 -10.06 -1.94 -4.45
C ALA A 162 -10.02 -2.69 -3.11
N GLY A 163 -10.49 -3.93 -3.08
CA GLY A 163 -10.44 -4.75 -1.87
C GLY A 163 -11.41 -5.91 -1.91
N TYR A 164 -11.89 -6.29 -0.73
CA TYR A 164 -12.79 -7.42 -0.53
C TYR A 164 -14.12 -6.97 0.06
N VAL A 165 -15.20 -7.60 -0.38
CA VAL A 165 -16.51 -7.58 0.29
C VAL A 165 -16.77 -8.98 0.84
N LEU A 166 -17.07 -9.07 2.12
CA LEU A 166 -17.35 -10.30 2.85
C LEU A 166 -18.79 -10.71 2.57
N ALA A 167 -18.99 -11.98 2.25
CA ALA A 167 -20.30 -12.57 2.00
C ALA A 167 -20.54 -13.76 2.95
N PRO A 168 -21.80 -14.18 3.15
CA PRO A 168 -22.10 -15.33 3.99
C PRO A 168 -21.34 -16.60 3.58
N GLY A 169 -20.93 -17.38 4.58
CA GLY A 169 -20.21 -18.64 4.40
C GLY A 169 -18.70 -18.48 4.16
N ASP A 170 -18.05 -17.48 4.78
CA ASP A 170 -16.61 -17.14 4.61
C ASP A 170 -16.21 -16.85 3.16
N ARG A 171 -17.18 -16.52 2.31
CA ARG A 171 -16.95 -16.10 0.92
C ARG A 171 -16.48 -14.66 0.88
N ARG A 172 -15.62 -14.33 -0.07
CA ARG A 172 -15.16 -12.97 -0.33
C ARG A 172 -15.26 -12.66 -1.81
N TYR A 173 -15.83 -11.52 -2.14
CA TYR A 173 -15.79 -10.97 -3.48
C TYR A 173 -14.66 -9.97 -3.60
N VAL A 174 -13.93 -10.01 -4.71
CA VAL A 174 -12.95 -8.98 -5.05
C VAL A 174 -13.67 -7.87 -5.82
N VAL A 175 -13.59 -6.65 -5.29
CA VAL A 175 -14.13 -5.45 -5.93
C VAL A 175 -12.99 -4.54 -6.34
N VAL A 176 -13.01 -4.05 -7.57
CA VAL A 176 -12.07 -3.04 -8.09
C VAL A 176 -12.84 -2.04 -8.94
N CYS A 177 -12.67 -0.75 -8.64
CA CYS A 177 -13.26 0.33 -9.41
C CYS A 177 -12.28 1.48 -9.55
N PHE A 178 -12.00 1.89 -10.78
CA PHE A 178 -11.16 3.05 -11.11
C PHE A 178 -11.93 4.01 -12.01
N VAL A 179 -11.98 5.28 -11.61
CA VAL A 179 -12.60 6.36 -12.38
C VAL A 179 -11.56 7.44 -12.63
N ASN A 180 -11.15 7.57 -13.89
CA ASN A 180 -10.22 8.59 -14.36
C ASN A 180 -10.97 9.59 -15.24
N HIS A 181 -11.30 10.75 -14.70
CA HIS A 181 -12.04 11.79 -15.41
C HIS A 181 -11.97 13.11 -14.63
N ARG A 182 -12.04 14.27 -15.30
CA ARG A 182 -12.06 15.58 -14.63
C ARG A 182 -13.15 15.70 -13.54
N ASN A 183 -14.26 15.00 -13.73
CA ASN A 183 -15.38 14.95 -12.77
C ASN A 183 -15.40 13.69 -11.90
N ALA A 184 -14.28 12.99 -11.72
CA ALA A 184 -14.23 11.73 -10.97
C ALA A 184 -14.80 11.84 -9.55
N SER A 185 -14.74 13.02 -8.91
CA SER A 185 -15.37 13.27 -7.62
C SER A 185 -16.86 12.96 -7.58
N ARG A 186 -17.58 13.10 -8.72
CA ARG A 186 -19.02 12.80 -8.83
C ARG A 186 -19.31 11.30 -8.84
N ALA A 187 -18.32 10.45 -9.09
CA ALA A 187 -18.49 9.00 -9.13
C ALA A 187 -18.51 8.36 -7.72
N GLN A 188 -18.24 9.14 -6.67
CA GLN A 188 -18.13 8.63 -5.30
C GLN A 188 -19.35 7.79 -4.89
N ARG A 189 -20.57 8.33 -5.09
CA ARG A 189 -21.81 7.60 -4.76
C ARG A 189 -21.98 6.31 -5.58
N ALA A 190 -21.61 6.31 -6.85
CA ALA A 190 -21.70 5.11 -7.69
C ALA A 190 -20.71 4.02 -7.23
N ILE A 191 -19.50 4.42 -6.81
CA ILE A 191 -18.51 3.51 -6.22
C ILE A 191 -19.04 2.92 -4.91
N ASP A 192 -19.68 3.73 -4.07
CA ASP A 192 -20.28 3.26 -2.82
C ASP A 192 -21.41 2.26 -3.08
N LEU A 193 -22.31 2.56 -4.03
CA LEU A 193 -23.39 1.65 -4.43
C LEU A 193 -22.87 0.33 -5.02
N LEU A 194 -21.77 0.36 -5.77
CA LEU A 194 -21.13 -0.86 -6.26
C LEU A 194 -20.67 -1.76 -5.11
N VAL A 195 -20.10 -1.19 -4.06
CA VAL A 195 -19.65 -1.95 -2.88
C VAL A 195 -20.85 -2.52 -2.11
N GLN A 196 -21.99 -1.81 -2.09
CA GLN A 196 -23.23 -2.28 -1.46
C GLN A 196 -23.95 -3.37 -2.24
N TRP A 197 -23.79 -3.38 -3.56
CA TRP A 197 -24.44 -4.36 -4.42
C TRP A 197 -23.79 -5.75 -4.35
N VAL A 198 -22.48 -5.80 -4.09
CA VAL A 198 -21.67 -7.02 -4.03
C VAL A 198 -21.91 -7.77 -2.72
#